data_AF-A0A356KUD0-F1
#
_entry.id   AF-A0A356KUD0-F1
#
_cell.length_a   1.000
_cell.length_b   1.000
_cell.length_c   1.000
_cell.angle_alpha   90.00
_cell.angle_beta   90.00
_cell.angle_gamma   90.00
#
_symmetry.space_group_name_H-M   'P 1'
#
loop_
_entity.id
_entity.type
_entity.pdbx_description
1 polymer ?
#
loop_
_entity_poly.entity_id
_entity_poly.type
_entity_poly.pdbx_seq_one_letter_code
_entity_poly.pdbx_strand_id
1 'polypeptide(L)'
;MKLSATIFRHRSTVLLLLVAPVLWSTISERPATFEERVVGGALLLAGALLRLAAARCLGRGARVHRAGVRGALVTWGPFSFSRNPLYVAAALILAGCGLFSGLSWWGLLLLPGAFLVYTPVVLHEEAAIAEQAGEDYAVYKARVSRWVGLPRNGPEAEGAERSPWGKVLKREKGLIPGLVAAALGIEAARRGLLPLRAWLSHIPAPPEASALALLGLGAVINSIGLLRKQRKHEARRAAQAEQAEQAEGQGAVAGTNS
;
A
#
# COMPACT_ATOMS: atom_id res chain seq x y z
N MET A 1 -2.61 -6.66 -20.88
CA MET A 1 -1.38 -6.77 -20.06
C MET A 1 -0.65 -5.43 -19.84
N LYS A 2 -0.53 -4.54 -20.84
CA LYS A 2 0.23 -3.26 -20.71
C LYS A 2 -0.33 -2.28 -19.66
N LEU A 3 -1.66 -2.14 -19.54
CA LEU A 3 -2.28 -1.19 -18.60
C LEU A 3 -2.05 -1.55 -17.12
N SER A 4 -2.16 -2.83 -16.76
CA SER A 4 -1.94 -3.31 -15.39
C SER A 4 -0.50 -3.08 -14.92
N ALA A 5 0.48 -3.29 -15.81
CA ALA A 5 1.89 -3.06 -15.53
C ALA A 5 2.21 -1.57 -15.37
N THR A 6 1.57 -0.69 -16.14
CA THR A 6 1.71 0.76 -16.01
C THR A 6 1.06 1.27 -14.72
N ILE A 7 -0.14 0.81 -14.37
CA ILE A 7 -0.79 1.17 -13.10
C ILE A 7 0.03 0.66 -11.91
N PHE A 8 0.57 -0.55 -11.98
CA PHE A 8 1.49 -1.06 -10.97
C PHE A 8 2.73 -0.19 -10.81
N ARG A 9 3.31 0.27 -11.93
CA ARG A 9 4.47 1.17 -11.96
C ARG A 9 4.19 2.50 -11.27
N HIS A 10 2.99 3.05 -11.50
CA HIS A 10 2.55 4.32 -10.92
C HIS A 10 1.64 4.14 -9.69
N ARG A 11 1.66 2.96 -9.04
CA ARG A 11 0.74 2.63 -7.94
C ARG A 11 0.70 3.70 -6.86
N SER A 12 1.86 4.23 -6.47
CA SER A 12 1.95 5.28 -5.46
C SER A 12 1.28 6.59 -5.91
N THR A 13 1.30 6.89 -7.20
CA THR A 13 0.68 8.08 -7.79
C THR A 13 -0.83 7.95 -7.88
N VAL A 14 -1.32 6.79 -8.33
CA VAL A 14 -2.77 6.50 -8.36
C VAL A 14 -3.35 6.49 -6.94
N LEU A 15 -2.56 6.08 -5.95
CA LEU A 15 -2.95 6.12 -4.54
C LEU A 15 -2.98 7.52 -3.93
N LEU A 16 -2.09 8.41 -4.37
CA LEU A 16 -2.15 9.82 -3.98
C LEU A 16 -3.43 10.49 -4.49
N LEU A 17 -3.92 10.10 -5.68
CA LEU A 17 -5.19 10.60 -6.21
C LEU A 17 -6.39 10.19 -5.34
N LEU A 18 -6.34 9.04 -4.66
CA LEU A 18 -7.40 8.65 -3.73
C LEU A 18 -7.40 9.42 -2.40
N VAL A 19 -6.27 10.04 -2.05
CA VAL A 19 -6.14 10.91 -0.87
C VAL A 19 -6.60 12.35 -1.19
N ALA A 20 -6.69 12.70 -2.47
CA ALA A 20 -7.14 14.01 -2.93
C ALA A 20 -8.48 14.47 -2.35
N PRO A 21 -9.56 13.66 -2.35
CA PRO A 21 -10.85 14.09 -1.81
C PRO A 21 -10.77 14.33 -0.30
N VAL A 22 -9.96 13.54 0.41
CA VAL A 22 -9.72 13.72 1.86
C VAL A 22 -9.07 15.08 2.11
N LEU A 23 -7.99 15.39 1.40
CA LEU A 23 -7.32 16.70 1.51
C LEU A 23 -8.23 17.84 1.08
N TRP A 24 -9.04 17.66 0.03
CA TRP A 24 -10.01 18.65 -0.39
C TRP A 24 -11.04 18.93 0.70
N SER A 25 -11.64 17.90 1.32
CA SER A 25 -12.61 18.10 2.41
C SER A 25 -12.04 18.81 3.62
N THR A 26 -10.77 18.58 3.96
CA THR A 26 -10.13 19.32 5.06
C THR A 26 -10.09 20.82 4.83
N ILE A 27 -10.10 21.24 3.57
CA ILE A 27 -9.98 22.63 3.15
C ILE A 27 -11.34 23.23 2.82
N SER A 28 -12.27 22.48 2.24
CA SER A 28 -13.47 23.03 1.60
C SER A 28 -14.80 22.67 2.28
N GLU A 29 -14.85 21.58 3.05
CA GLU A 29 -16.09 21.02 3.59
C GLU A 29 -16.35 21.42 5.04
N ARG A 30 -17.58 21.15 5.50
CA ARG A 30 -17.99 21.29 6.90
C ARG A 30 -17.16 20.39 7.84
N PRO A 31 -17.07 20.71 9.14
CA PRO A 31 -16.48 19.78 10.10
C PRO A 31 -17.27 18.46 10.13
N ALA A 32 -16.54 17.36 10.36
CA ALA A 32 -17.12 16.05 10.56
C ALA A 32 -18.01 16.07 11.82
N THR A 33 -19.23 15.57 11.67
CA THR A 33 -20.14 15.33 12.79
C THR A 33 -19.55 14.33 13.77
N PHE A 34 -20.10 14.28 14.98
CA PHE A 34 -19.68 13.30 15.98
C PHE A 34 -19.80 11.85 15.45
N GLU A 35 -20.90 11.53 14.79
CA GLU A 35 -21.15 10.21 14.20
C GLU A 35 -20.11 9.86 13.13
N GLU A 36 -19.81 10.79 12.21
CA GLU A 36 -18.77 10.61 11.18
C GLU A 36 -17.39 10.38 11.81
N ARG A 37 -17.06 11.08 12.91
CA ARG A 37 -15.80 10.88 13.63
C ARG A 37 -15.75 9.52 14.32
N VAL A 38 -16.85 9.06 14.91
CA VAL A 38 -16.94 7.74 15.56
C VAL A 38 -16.79 6.63 14.52
N VAL A 39 -17.55 6.68 13.43
CA VAL A 39 -17.47 5.69 12.35
C VAL A 39 -16.10 5.74 11.67
N GLY A 40 -15.60 6.93 11.37
CA GLY A 40 -14.27 7.13 10.79
C GLY A 40 -13.16 6.59 11.68
N GLY A 41 -13.22 6.88 12.98
CA GLY A 41 -12.29 6.36 13.99
C GLY A 41 -12.35 4.83 14.11
N ALA A 42 -13.55 4.25 14.07
CA ALA A 42 -13.73 2.80 14.07
C ALA A 42 -13.12 2.14 12.82
N LEU A 43 -13.30 2.73 11.63
CA LEU A 43 -12.68 2.24 10.39
C LEU A 43 -11.15 2.36 10.42
N LEU A 44 -10.60 3.47 10.95
CA LEU A 44 -9.17 3.65 11.14
C LEU A 44 -8.59 2.59 12.07
N LEU A 45 -9.25 2.34 13.19
CA LEU A 45 -8.83 1.32 14.16
C LEU A 45 -8.91 -0.07 13.54
N ALA A 46 -10.03 -0.43 12.92
CA ALA A 46 -10.21 -1.72 12.27
C ALA A 46 -9.15 -1.97 11.18
N GLY A 47 -8.90 -0.97 10.33
CA GLY A 47 -7.86 -1.03 9.29
C GLY A 47 -6.46 -1.17 9.89
N ALA A 48 -6.12 -0.41 10.94
CA ALA A 48 -4.83 -0.52 11.60
C ALA A 48 -4.63 -1.90 12.24
N LEU A 49 -5.63 -2.43 12.95
CA LEU A 49 -5.60 -3.76 13.55
C LEU A 49 -5.46 -4.86 12.49
N LEU A 50 -6.24 -4.79 11.42
CA LEU A 50 -6.16 -5.74 10.30
C LEU A 50 -4.77 -5.71 9.64
N ARG A 51 -4.20 -4.53 9.45
CA ARG A 51 -2.85 -4.36 8.90
C ARG A 51 -1.79 -5.00 9.78
N LEU A 52 -1.85 -4.74 11.09
CA LEU A 52 -0.91 -5.30 12.07
C LEU A 52 -1.05 -6.82 12.16
N ALA A 53 -2.27 -7.34 12.17
CA ALA A 53 -2.54 -8.77 12.17
C ALA A 53 -2.00 -9.45 10.90
N ALA A 54 -2.23 -8.86 9.71
CA ALA A 54 -1.73 -9.40 8.46
C ALA A 54 -0.20 -9.34 8.39
N ALA A 55 0.41 -8.22 8.81
CA ALA A 55 1.87 -8.07 8.86
C ALA A 55 2.54 -9.05 9.83
N ARG A 56 1.85 -9.42 10.92
CA ARG A 56 2.31 -10.45 11.86
C ARG A 56 2.37 -11.83 11.23
N CYS A 57 1.38 -12.19 10.41
CA CYS A 57 1.31 -13.48 9.71
C CYS A 57 2.34 -13.57 8.58
N LEU A 58 2.61 -12.47 7.87
CA LEU A 58 3.59 -12.40 6.77
C LEU A 58 5.06 -12.56 7.20
N GLY A 59 5.42 -12.28 8.45
CA GLY A 59 6.81 -12.43 8.91
C GLY A 59 7.84 -11.61 8.12
N ARG A 60 9.09 -12.11 8.03
CA ARG A 60 10.19 -11.50 7.22
C ARG A 60 9.90 -11.51 5.70
N GLY A 61 8.90 -12.26 5.26
CA GLY A 61 8.54 -12.48 3.85
C GLY A 61 7.65 -11.39 3.24
N ALA A 62 7.44 -10.25 3.92
CA ALA A 62 6.60 -9.17 3.43
C ALA A 62 7.25 -8.35 2.30
N ARG A 63 7.49 -8.99 1.15
CA ARG A 63 7.10 -8.48 -0.16
C ARG A 63 6.77 -9.71 -1.01
N VAL A 64 5.57 -9.75 -1.56
CA VAL A 64 5.21 -10.59 -2.73
C VAL A 64 6.20 -10.38 -3.91
N HIS A 65 7.14 -9.44 -3.81
CA HIS A 65 8.23 -9.27 -4.76
C HIS A 65 9.60 -9.15 -4.08
N ARG A 66 10.32 -10.27 -4.10
CA ARG A 66 11.73 -10.33 -4.50
C ARG A 66 11.90 -11.63 -5.29
N ALA A 67 12.23 -11.52 -6.58
CA ALA A 67 12.71 -12.66 -7.35
C ALA A 67 13.84 -13.34 -6.55
N GLY A 68 13.68 -14.64 -6.25
CA GLY A 68 14.70 -15.46 -5.60
C GLY A 68 14.57 -15.71 -4.10
N VAL A 69 13.52 -15.26 -3.38
CA VAL A 69 13.32 -15.63 -1.97
C VAL A 69 12.12 -16.56 -1.82
N ARG A 70 12.38 -17.87 -1.77
CA ARG A 70 11.38 -18.91 -1.44
C ARG A 70 10.87 -18.72 -0.01
N GLY A 71 9.55 -18.67 0.16
CA GLY A 71 8.88 -18.63 1.46
C GLY A 71 7.44 -19.13 1.30
N ALA A 72 6.99 -19.98 2.23
CA ALA A 72 5.69 -20.65 2.18
C ALA A 72 4.51 -19.68 1.97
N LEU A 73 3.51 -20.13 1.21
CA LEU A 73 2.26 -19.40 1.00
C LEU A 73 1.51 -19.26 2.34
N VAL A 74 1.28 -18.02 2.78
CA VAL A 74 0.52 -17.74 4.01
C VAL A 74 -0.98 -17.76 3.71
N THR A 75 -1.70 -18.72 4.26
CA THR A 75 -3.13 -18.96 4.01
C THR A 75 -4.01 -18.87 5.26
N TRP A 76 -3.42 -18.53 6.42
CA TRP A 76 -4.08 -18.50 7.73
C TRP A 76 -4.16 -17.08 8.31
N GLY A 77 -4.93 -16.92 9.40
CA GLY A 77 -5.15 -15.60 10.02
C GLY A 77 -5.96 -14.70 9.09
N PRO A 78 -5.61 -13.40 8.93
CA PRO A 78 -6.30 -12.52 7.98
C PRO A 78 -6.29 -13.02 6.53
N PHE A 79 -5.32 -13.87 6.17
CA PHE A 79 -5.24 -14.48 4.85
C PHE A 79 -6.30 -15.58 4.60
N SER A 80 -7.00 -16.06 5.63
CA SER A 80 -8.12 -17.00 5.45
C SER A 80 -9.44 -16.31 5.06
N PHE A 81 -9.55 -14.99 5.32
CA PHE A 81 -10.72 -14.17 4.95
C PHE A 81 -10.54 -13.46 3.60
N SER A 82 -9.29 -13.12 3.28
CA SER A 82 -8.93 -12.31 2.12
C SER A 82 -7.58 -12.76 1.60
N ARG A 83 -7.42 -12.88 0.29
CA ARG A 83 -6.09 -13.04 -0.31
C ARG A 83 -5.23 -11.77 -0.20
N ASN A 84 -5.85 -10.61 0.02
CA ASN A 84 -5.22 -9.30 -0.01
C ASN A 84 -5.57 -8.43 1.23
N PRO A 85 -5.40 -8.94 2.47
CA PRO A 85 -5.89 -8.26 3.67
C PRO A 85 -5.20 -6.92 3.94
N LEU A 86 -3.95 -6.75 3.49
CA LEU A 86 -3.22 -5.48 3.60
C LEU A 86 -3.86 -4.35 2.76
N TYR A 87 -4.43 -4.70 1.60
CA TYR A 87 -5.13 -3.74 0.74
C TYR A 87 -6.52 -3.41 1.29
N VAL A 88 -7.21 -4.39 1.87
CA VAL A 88 -8.47 -4.16 2.60
C VAL A 88 -8.22 -3.20 3.77
N ALA A 89 -7.16 -3.43 4.55
CA ALA A 89 -6.78 -2.54 5.63
C ALA A 89 -6.49 -1.11 5.15
N ALA A 90 -5.81 -0.96 4.01
CA ALA A 90 -5.54 0.35 3.42
C ALA A 90 -6.84 1.06 2.96
N ALA A 91 -7.79 0.32 2.37
CA ALA A 91 -9.10 0.86 1.99
C ALA A 91 -9.90 1.33 3.22
N LEU A 92 -9.92 0.54 4.30
CA LEU A 92 -10.56 0.91 5.56
C LEU A 92 -9.96 2.18 6.17
N ILE A 93 -8.62 2.26 6.20
CA ILE A 93 -7.92 3.46 6.68
C ILE A 93 -8.29 4.68 5.84
N LEU A 94 -8.31 4.54 4.51
CA LEU A 94 -8.63 5.64 3.61
C LEU A 94 -10.07 6.15 3.80
N ALA A 95 -11.04 5.25 3.87
CA ALA A 95 -12.44 5.60 4.13
C ALA A 95 -12.61 6.23 5.52
N GLY A 96 -11.92 5.69 6.52
CA GLY A 96 -11.88 6.25 7.88
C GLY A 96 -11.33 7.67 7.90
N CYS A 97 -10.23 7.95 7.18
CA CYS A 97 -9.70 9.29 7.00
C CYS A 97 -10.71 10.23 6.33
N GLY A 98 -11.42 9.77 5.29
CA GLY A 98 -12.44 10.58 4.59
C GLY A 98 -13.62 10.98 5.50
N LEU A 99 -14.12 10.06 6.32
CA LEU A 99 -15.16 10.39 7.30
C LEU A 99 -14.62 11.35 8.38
N PHE A 100 -13.41 11.09 8.88
CA PHE A 100 -12.77 11.93 9.89
C PHE A 100 -12.49 13.36 9.37
N SER A 101 -12.17 13.48 8.07
CA SER A 101 -11.94 14.74 7.36
C SER A 101 -13.21 15.49 6.98
N GLY A 102 -14.39 14.91 7.22
CA GLY A 102 -15.68 15.58 7.01
C GLY A 102 -16.19 15.50 5.57
N LEU A 103 -15.69 14.54 4.79
CA LEU A 103 -16.17 14.24 3.44
C LEU A 103 -17.63 13.68 3.43
N SER A 104 -18.30 13.68 4.58
CA SER A 104 -19.60 13.07 4.82
C SER A 104 -19.69 11.62 4.36
N TRP A 105 -20.89 11.11 4.11
CA TRP A 105 -21.13 9.75 3.65
C TRP A 105 -20.38 9.42 2.33
N TRP A 106 -19.96 10.43 1.55
CA TRP A 106 -19.07 10.23 0.39
C TRP A 106 -17.73 9.62 0.79
N GLY A 107 -17.27 9.80 2.03
CA GLY A 107 -16.10 9.10 2.57
C GLY A 107 -16.18 7.58 2.45
N LEU A 108 -17.38 6.99 2.52
CA LEU A 108 -17.57 5.54 2.34
C LEU A 108 -17.36 5.10 0.89
N LEU A 109 -17.58 5.97 -0.09
CA LEU A 109 -17.35 5.67 -1.51
C LEU A 109 -15.85 5.54 -1.85
N LEU A 110 -14.97 5.95 -0.94
CA LEU A 110 -13.53 5.66 -1.04
C LEU A 110 -13.25 4.16 -0.94
N LEU A 111 -14.12 3.34 -0.32
CA LEU A 111 -13.96 1.87 -0.28
C LEU A 111 -14.03 1.24 -1.68
N PRO A 112 -15.16 1.35 -2.44
CA PRO A 112 -15.21 0.81 -3.79
C PRO A 112 -14.19 1.48 -4.71
N GLY A 113 -13.92 2.78 -4.57
CA GLY A 113 -12.87 3.48 -5.33
C GLY A 113 -11.48 2.89 -5.09
N ALA A 114 -11.14 2.60 -3.83
CA ALA A 114 -9.89 1.94 -3.48
C ALA A 114 -9.80 0.53 -4.07
N PHE A 115 -10.85 -0.27 -4.00
CA PHE A 115 -10.84 -1.62 -4.58
C PHE A 115 -10.68 -1.58 -6.10
N LEU A 116 -11.32 -0.64 -6.80
CA LEU A 116 -11.14 -0.46 -8.24
C LEU A 116 -9.69 -0.12 -8.59
N VAL A 117 -9.09 0.83 -7.87
CA VAL A 117 -7.68 1.24 -8.07
C VAL A 117 -6.70 0.13 -7.73
N TYR A 118 -6.95 -0.63 -6.65
CA TYR A 118 -6.07 -1.71 -6.22
C TYR A 118 -6.20 -2.97 -7.08
N THR A 119 -7.34 -3.21 -7.74
CA THR A 119 -7.57 -4.41 -8.56
C THR A 119 -6.44 -4.70 -9.57
N PRO A 120 -6.01 -3.77 -10.45
CA PRO A 120 -4.92 -4.04 -11.38
C PRO A 120 -3.57 -4.32 -10.69
N VAL A 121 -3.32 -3.72 -9.52
CA VAL A 121 -2.11 -3.98 -8.72
C VAL A 121 -2.17 -5.38 -8.15
N VAL A 122 -3.29 -5.75 -7.53
CA VAL A 122 -3.52 -7.08 -6.95
C VAL A 122 -3.47 -8.17 -8.01
N LEU A 123 -4.06 -7.96 -9.19
CA LEU A 123 -4.00 -8.95 -10.28
C LEU A 123 -2.56 -9.23 -10.72
N HIS A 124 -1.72 -8.21 -10.77
CA HIS A 124 -0.31 -8.37 -11.09
C HIS A 124 0.45 -9.13 -9.98
N GLU A 125 0.21 -8.79 -8.72
CA GLU A 125 0.82 -9.47 -7.58
C GLU A 125 0.34 -10.94 -7.48
N GLU A 126 -0.95 -11.22 -7.69
CA GLU A 126 -1.52 -12.56 -7.73
C GLU A 126 -0.92 -13.42 -8.86
N ALA A 127 -0.65 -12.84 -10.04
CA ALA A 127 -0.01 -13.56 -11.13
C ALA A 127 1.43 -13.98 -10.78
N ALA A 128 2.20 -13.09 -10.15
CA ALA A 128 3.56 -13.40 -9.72
C ALA A 128 3.59 -14.45 -8.59
N ILE A 129 2.60 -14.46 -7.70
CA ILE A 129 2.46 -15.53 -6.70
C ILE A 129 2.11 -16.84 -7.38
N ALA A 130 1.18 -16.83 -8.35
CA ALA A 130 0.81 -18.03 -9.08
C ALA A 130 2.00 -18.66 -9.83
N GLU A 131 2.87 -17.86 -10.43
CA GLU A 131 4.11 -18.32 -11.07
C GLU A 131 5.08 -18.98 -10.09
N GLN A 132 5.11 -18.54 -8.84
CA GLN A 132 6.07 -19.03 -7.83
C GLN A 132 5.55 -20.22 -7.02
N ALA A 133 4.28 -20.17 -6.62
CA ALA A 133 3.65 -21.13 -5.72
C ALA A 133 2.79 -22.18 -6.46
N GLY A 134 2.55 -22.01 -7.76
CA GLY A 134 1.90 -23.02 -8.60
C GLY A 134 0.57 -23.51 -8.05
N GLU A 135 0.48 -24.83 -7.85
CA GLU A 135 -0.74 -25.54 -7.46
C GLU A 135 -1.24 -25.17 -6.06
N ASP A 136 -0.34 -24.93 -5.10
CA ASP A 136 -0.71 -24.47 -3.75
C ASP A 136 -1.50 -23.17 -3.80
N TYR A 137 -1.10 -22.25 -4.67
CA TYR A 137 -1.82 -21.00 -4.89
C TYR A 137 -3.15 -21.21 -5.60
N ALA A 138 -3.24 -22.15 -6.54
CA ALA A 138 -4.51 -22.48 -7.20
C ALA A 138 -5.56 -23.00 -6.20
N VAL A 139 -5.15 -23.91 -5.31
CA VAL A 139 -6.01 -24.45 -4.24
C VAL A 139 -6.43 -23.34 -3.27
N TYR A 140 -5.50 -22.48 -2.86
CA TYR A 140 -5.80 -21.34 -2.01
C TYR A 140 -6.77 -20.34 -2.67
N LYS A 141 -6.54 -20.01 -3.94
CA LYS A 141 -7.38 -19.10 -4.74
C LYS A 141 -8.80 -19.61 -4.92
N ALA A 142 -8.99 -20.92 -5.04
CA ALA A 142 -10.32 -21.53 -5.11
C ALA A 142 -11.10 -21.43 -3.79
N ARG A 143 -10.39 -21.38 -2.66
CA ARG A 143 -11.01 -21.36 -1.32
C ARG A 143 -11.27 -19.94 -0.82
N VAL A 144 -10.37 -18.99 -1.05
CA VAL A 144 -10.39 -17.67 -0.40
C VAL A 144 -10.72 -16.54 -1.38
N SER A 145 -11.62 -15.65 -0.97
CA SER A 145 -12.00 -14.46 -1.75
C SER A 145 -10.82 -13.50 -1.94
N ARG A 146 -10.83 -12.73 -3.03
CA ARG A 146 -9.79 -11.72 -3.30
C ARG A 146 -9.75 -10.61 -2.25
N TRP A 147 -10.94 -10.12 -1.87
CA TRP A 147 -11.11 -8.93 -1.03
C TRP A 147 -11.68 -9.25 0.33
N VAL A 148 -12.92 -9.74 0.39
CA VAL A 148 -13.58 -10.13 1.64
C VAL A 148 -14.40 -11.39 1.37
N GLY A 149 -14.31 -12.36 2.26
CA GLY A 149 -15.05 -13.60 2.21
C GLY A 149 -15.17 -14.22 3.59
N LEU A 150 -15.91 -15.33 3.66
CA LEU A 150 -16.00 -16.12 4.88
C LEU A 150 -14.65 -16.79 5.18
N PRO A 151 -14.26 -16.92 6.46
CA PRO A 151 -13.02 -17.58 6.82
C PRO A 151 -13.01 -19.01 6.31
N ARG A 152 -12.03 -19.33 5.48
CA ARG A 152 -11.75 -20.72 5.10
C ARG A 152 -10.37 -21.08 5.60
N ASN A 153 -10.34 -21.70 6.78
CA ASN A 153 -9.10 -22.13 7.39
C ASN A 153 -8.41 -23.15 6.47
N GLY A 154 -7.23 -22.80 5.96
CA GLY A 154 -6.25 -23.80 5.53
C GLY A 154 -5.53 -24.35 6.76
N PRO A 155 -4.88 -25.53 6.67
CA PRO A 155 -3.96 -25.95 7.71
C PRO A 155 -2.92 -24.84 7.94
N GLU A 156 -2.79 -24.36 9.18
CA GLU A 156 -1.64 -23.52 9.57
C GLU A 156 -0.41 -24.37 9.23
N ALA A 157 0.40 -23.92 8.27
CA ALA A 157 1.53 -24.73 7.79
C ALA A 157 2.33 -25.19 9.02
N GLU A 158 2.57 -26.49 9.15
CA GLU A 158 3.32 -27.03 10.29
C GLU A 158 4.66 -26.27 10.39
N GLY A 159 4.88 -25.59 11.53
CA GLY A 159 6.04 -24.71 11.73
C GLY A 159 5.89 -23.24 11.31
N ALA A 160 4.68 -22.76 10.99
CA ALA A 160 4.42 -21.35 10.70
C ALA A 160 4.58 -20.46 11.94
N GLU A 161 5.80 -20.00 12.21
CA GLU A 161 6.08 -19.12 13.33
C GLU A 161 5.59 -17.68 13.06
N ARG A 162 4.67 -17.18 13.90
CA ARG A 162 4.20 -15.80 13.83
C ARG A 162 5.34 -14.83 14.15
N SER A 163 5.45 -13.74 13.41
CA SER A 163 6.51 -12.77 13.71
C SER A 163 6.32 -12.13 15.10
N PRO A 164 7.36 -12.04 15.94
CA PRO A 164 7.28 -11.35 17.22
C PRO A 164 6.83 -9.89 17.09
N TRP A 165 6.05 -9.39 18.06
CA TRP A 165 5.47 -8.04 18.00
C TRP A 165 6.50 -6.93 17.83
N GLY A 166 7.67 -7.03 18.50
CA GLY A 166 8.75 -6.05 18.33
C GLY A 166 9.26 -5.94 16.90
N LYS A 167 9.30 -7.04 16.14
CA LYS A 167 9.70 -7.03 14.72
C LYS A 167 8.60 -6.42 13.84
N VAL A 168 7.34 -6.73 14.13
CA VAL A 168 6.17 -6.15 13.41
C VAL A 168 6.13 -4.65 13.60
N LEU A 169 6.18 -4.17 14.85
CA LEU A 169 6.14 -2.75 15.18
C LEU A 169 7.34 -1.99 14.61
N LYS A 170 8.54 -2.59 14.58
CA LYS A 170 9.71 -1.95 13.94
C LYS A 170 9.53 -1.78 12.43
N ARG A 171 8.82 -2.69 11.75
CA ARG A 171 8.51 -2.60 10.31
C ARG A 171 7.39 -1.62 10.03
N GLU A 172 6.33 -1.67 10.84
CA GLU A 172 5.15 -0.81 10.74
C GLU A 172 5.28 0.46 11.61
N LYS A 173 6.52 0.87 11.95
CA LYS A 173 6.79 1.99 12.87
C LYS A 173 6.17 3.33 12.45
N GLY A 174 5.90 3.48 11.15
CA GLY A 174 5.27 4.67 10.59
C GLY A 174 3.74 4.63 10.58
N LEU A 175 3.11 3.48 10.87
CA LEU A 175 1.66 3.34 10.76
C LEU A 175 0.94 4.21 11.80
N ILE A 176 1.14 3.94 13.09
CA ILE A 176 0.43 4.65 14.16
C ILE A 176 0.80 6.14 14.18
N PRO A 177 2.10 6.54 14.16
CA PRO A 177 2.45 7.96 14.10
C PRO A 177 1.93 8.64 12.83
N GLY A 178 1.89 7.93 11.69
CA GLY A 178 1.35 8.46 10.44
C GLY A 178 -0.16 8.71 10.52
N LEU A 179 -0.93 7.81 11.11
CA LEU A 179 -2.38 8.00 11.33
C LEU A 179 -2.65 9.15 12.30
N VAL A 180 -1.88 9.24 13.39
CA VAL A 180 -1.97 10.35 14.34
C VAL A 180 -1.62 11.68 13.67
N ALA A 181 -0.53 11.73 12.91
CA ALA A 181 -0.14 12.92 12.15
C ALA A 181 -1.19 13.32 11.11
N ALA A 182 -1.84 12.35 10.46
CA ALA A 182 -2.93 12.63 9.53
C ALA A 182 -4.14 13.24 10.26
N ALA A 183 -4.55 12.66 11.39
CA ALA A 183 -5.65 13.17 12.20
C ALA A 183 -5.36 14.57 12.76
N LEU A 184 -4.14 14.80 13.26
CA LEU A 184 -3.69 16.11 13.72
C LEU A 184 -3.59 17.13 12.57
N GLY A 185 -3.13 16.71 11.39
CA GLY A 185 -3.08 17.57 10.20
C GLY A 185 -4.47 17.98 9.73
N ILE A 186 -5.43 17.06 9.73
CA ILE A 186 -6.86 17.33 9.47
C ILE A 186 -7.38 18.38 10.47
N GLU A 187 -7.11 18.21 11.76
CA GLU A 187 -7.59 19.11 12.80
C GLU A 187 -6.90 20.49 12.75
N ALA A 188 -5.59 20.53 12.49
CA ALA A 188 -4.83 21.77 12.34
C ALA A 188 -5.27 22.59 11.12
N ALA A 189 -5.54 21.92 9.98
CA ALA A 189 -6.10 22.55 8.80
C ALA A 189 -7.46 23.18 9.09
N ARG A 190 -8.32 22.48 9.84
CA ARG A 190 -9.66 22.97 10.22
C ARG A 190 -9.63 24.14 11.18
N ARG A 191 -8.72 24.14 12.15
CA ARG A 191 -8.56 25.24 13.10
C ARG A 191 -7.92 26.48 12.49
N GLY A 192 -7.60 26.46 11.19
CA GLY A 192 -6.90 27.55 10.51
C GLY A 192 -5.45 27.73 10.98
N LEU A 193 -4.91 26.76 11.74
CA LEU A 193 -3.51 26.78 12.20
C LEU A 193 -2.54 26.59 11.03
N LEU A 194 -3.02 25.93 9.97
CA LEU A 194 -2.33 25.90 8.68
C LEU A 194 -2.97 26.97 7.78
N PRO A 195 -2.21 27.95 7.26
CA PRO A 195 -2.73 28.99 6.37
C PRO A 195 -3.02 28.47 4.96
N LEU A 196 -3.48 27.21 4.83
CA LEU A 196 -3.72 26.55 3.55
C LEU A 196 -4.71 27.31 2.68
N ARG A 197 -5.81 27.81 3.27
CA ARG A 197 -6.80 28.63 2.57
C ARG A 197 -6.24 29.99 2.11
N ALA A 198 -5.46 30.64 2.97
CA ALA A 198 -4.83 31.93 2.68
C ALA A 198 -3.72 31.80 1.63
N TRP A 199 -2.98 30.69 1.64
CA TRP A 199 -1.96 30.41 0.64
C TRP A 199 -2.58 30.02 -0.71
N LEU A 200 -3.66 29.22 -0.71
CA LEU A 200 -4.40 28.84 -1.92
C LEU A 200 -5.07 30.06 -2.60
N SER A 201 -5.47 31.08 -1.84
CA SER A 201 -6.08 32.29 -2.42
C SER A 201 -5.08 33.18 -3.15
N HIS A 202 -3.77 32.99 -2.96
CA HIS A 202 -2.73 33.71 -3.70
C HIS A 202 -2.46 33.07 -5.07
N ILE A 203 -2.99 31.88 -5.33
CA ILE A 203 -2.91 31.24 -6.63
C ILE A 203 -4.05 31.81 -7.49
N PRO A 204 -3.78 32.43 -8.65
CA PRO A 204 -4.79 33.01 -9.54
C PRO A 204 -5.51 31.91 -10.33
N ALA A 205 -6.14 30.98 -9.61
CA ALA A 205 -6.96 29.92 -10.14
C ALA A 205 -8.08 29.61 -9.13
N PRO A 206 -9.26 29.17 -9.57
CA PRO A 206 -10.30 28.75 -8.64
C PRO A 206 -9.72 27.66 -7.70
N PRO A 207 -10.12 27.63 -6.42
CA PRO A 207 -9.51 26.75 -5.40
C PRO A 207 -9.45 25.28 -5.84
N GLU A 208 -10.44 24.86 -6.62
CA GLU A 208 -10.59 23.54 -7.22
C GLU A 208 -9.45 23.22 -8.21
N ALA A 209 -9.11 24.18 -9.07
CA ALA A 209 -8.00 24.06 -10.02
C ALA A 209 -6.64 24.08 -9.30
N SER A 210 -6.50 24.86 -8.23
CA SER A 210 -5.30 24.89 -7.39
C SER A 210 -5.06 23.55 -6.67
N ALA A 211 -6.12 22.91 -6.16
CA ALA A 211 -6.03 21.59 -5.56
C ALA A 211 -5.66 20.51 -6.59
N LEU A 212 -6.29 20.52 -7.77
CA LEU A 212 -5.94 19.60 -8.87
C LEU A 212 -4.49 19.80 -9.35
N ALA A 213 -4.01 21.05 -9.40
CA ALA A 213 -2.62 21.37 -9.75
C ALA A 213 -1.62 20.85 -8.70
N LEU A 214 -1.91 21.00 -7.40
CA LEU A 214 -1.05 20.47 -6.33
C LEU A 214 -1.02 18.94 -6.32
N LEU A 215 -2.15 18.30 -6.60
CA LEU A 215 -2.23 16.85 -6.76
C LEU A 215 -1.46 16.37 -7.99
N GLY A 216 -1.56 17.10 -9.10
CA GLY A 216 -0.75 16.88 -10.30
C GLY A 216 0.74 17.03 -10.02
N LEU A 217 1.14 18.07 -9.28
CA LEU A 217 2.53 18.31 -8.90
C LEU A 217 3.06 17.20 -7.97
N GLY A 218 2.29 16.80 -6.96
CA GLY A 218 2.61 15.69 -6.07
C GLY A 218 2.74 14.36 -6.82
N ALA A 219 1.85 14.11 -7.78
CA ALA A 219 1.91 12.97 -8.69
C ALA A 219 3.18 12.97 -9.55
N VAL A 220 3.61 14.13 -10.06
CA VAL A 220 4.85 14.31 -10.83
C VAL A 220 6.07 14.08 -9.94
N ILE A 221 6.15 14.71 -8.77
CA ILE A 221 7.27 14.56 -7.82
C ILE A 221 7.43 13.09 -7.40
N ASN A 222 6.33 12.43 -7.07
CA ASN A 222 6.33 11.02 -6.71
C ASN A 222 6.79 10.14 -7.90
N SER A 223 6.34 10.45 -9.12
CA SER A 223 6.78 9.73 -10.33
C SER A 223 8.28 9.89 -10.61
N ILE A 224 8.84 11.09 -10.40
CA ILE A 224 10.29 11.34 -10.47
C ILE A 224 11.03 10.54 -9.40
N GLY A 225 10.52 10.49 -8.17
CA GLY A 225 11.08 9.70 -7.08
C GLY A 225 11.11 8.19 -7.40
N LEU A 226 10.04 7.67 -8.01
CA LEU A 226 9.96 6.29 -8.48
C LEU A 226 10.99 5.99 -9.57
N LEU A 227 11.15 6.88 -10.55
CA LEU A 227 12.15 6.74 -11.62
C LEU A 227 13.58 6.73 -11.06
N ARG A 228 13.90 7.62 -10.11
CA ARG A 228 15.22 7.63 -9.43
C ARG A 228 15.49 6.32 -8.70
N LYS A 229 14.48 5.77 -8.03
CA LYS A 229 14.58 4.49 -7.32
C LYS A 229 14.76 3.31 -8.27
N GLN A 230 14.09 3.33 -9.43
CA GLN A 230 14.24 2.32 -10.48
C GLN A 230 15.65 2.33 -11.06
N ARG A 231 16.15 3.49 -11.49
CA ARG A 231 17.52 3.64 -12.00
C ARG A 231 18.57 3.12 -11.01
N LYS A 232 18.38 3.39 -9.71
CA LYS A 232 19.28 2.87 -8.66
C LYS A 232 19.22 1.35 -8.52
N HIS A 233 18.06 0.73 -8.74
CA HIS A 233 17.92 -0.73 -8.72
C HIS A 233 18.49 -1.39 -9.97
N GLU A 234 18.30 -0.79 -11.15
CA GLU A 234 18.87 -1.25 -12.42
C GLU A 234 20.40 -1.17 -12.39
N ALA A 235 20.99 -0.05 -11.95
CA ALA A 235 22.43 0.09 -11.79
C ALA A 235 23.04 -0.96 -10.84
N ARG A 236 22.33 -1.31 -9.76
CA ARG A 236 22.76 -2.38 -8.84
C ARG A 236 22.69 -3.77 -9.47
N ARG A 237 21.70 -4.04 -10.32
CA ARG A 237 21.60 -5.32 -11.04
C ARG A 237 22.68 -5.45 -12.10
N ALA A 238 22.94 -4.38 -12.86
CA ALA A 238 24.04 -4.34 -13.82
C ALA A 238 25.39 -4.59 -13.15
N ALA A 239 25.69 -3.89 -12.05
CA ALA A 239 26.92 -4.11 -11.28
C ALA A 239 27.04 -5.54 -10.71
N GLN A 240 25.92 -6.17 -10.31
CA GLN A 240 25.93 -7.56 -9.85
C GLN A 240 26.14 -8.57 -10.99
N ALA A 241 25.62 -8.28 -12.19
CA ALA A 241 25.84 -9.11 -13.37
C ALA A 241 27.31 -9.02 -13.84
N GLU A 242 27.89 -7.82 -13.90
CA GLU A 242 29.30 -7.62 -14.22
C GLU A 242 30.23 -8.34 -13.23
N GLN A 243 29.92 -8.30 -11.93
CA GLN A 243 30.68 -9.03 -10.90
C GLN A 243 30.56 -10.55 -11.06
N ALA A 244 29.41 -11.07 -11.47
CA ALA A 244 29.22 -12.49 -11.73
C ALA A 244 30.00 -12.96 -12.97
N GLU A 245 29.98 -12.19 -14.06
CA GLU A 245 30.76 -12.47 -15.27
C GLU A 245 32.28 -12.43 -15.02
N GLN A 246 32.76 -11.47 -14.21
CA GLN A 246 34.18 -11.39 -13.83
C GLN A 246 34.62 -12.59 -12.97
N ALA A 247 33.75 -13.08 -12.07
CA ALA A 247 34.03 -14.26 -11.26
C ALA A 247 34.06 -15.56 -12.09
N GLU A 248 33.16 -15.71 -13.06
CA GLU A 248 33.16 -16.84 -14.00
C GLU A 248 34.39 -16.83 -14.93
N GLY A 249 34.78 -15.65 -15.43
CA GLY A 249 35.97 -15.48 -16.26
C GLY A 249 37.28 -15.79 -15.52
N GLN A 250 37.40 -15.42 -14.25
CA GLN A 250 38.56 -15.75 -13.41
C GLN A 250 38.62 -17.23 -13.03
N GLY A 251 37.46 -17.88 -12.83
CA GLY A 251 37.38 -19.33 -12.60
C GLY A 251 37.77 -20.16 -13.82
N ALA A 252 37.41 -19.71 -15.03
CA ALA A 252 37.76 -20.38 -16.28
C ALA A 252 39.27 -20.35 -16.58
N VAL A 253 39.95 -19.24 -16.27
CA VAL A 253 41.41 -19.10 -16.45
C VAL A 253 42.21 -19.93 -15.42
N ALA A 254 41.65 -20.16 -14.23
CA ALA A 254 42.27 -21.01 -13.22
C ALA A 254 42.15 -22.52 -13.54
N GLY A 255 41.08 -22.94 -14.21
CA GLY A 255 40.83 -24.34 -14.57
C GLY A 255 41.64 -24.87 -15.76
N THR A 256 42.23 -24.01 -16.58
CA THR A 256 43.03 -24.41 -17.76
C THR A 256 44.51 -24.66 -17.46
N ASN A 257 44.98 -24.38 -16.24
CA ASN A 257 46.36 -24.61 -15.79
C ASN A 257 46.50 -25.83 -14.86
N SER A 258 45.52 -26.75 -14.85
CA SER A 258 45.56 -28.01 -14.11
C SER A 258 45.73 -29.20 -15.04
#